data_AF-A0A4S2H972-F1
#
_entry.id   AF-A0A4S2H972-F1
#
_cell.length_a   1.000
_cell.length_b   1.000
_cell.length_c   1.000
_cell.angle_alpha   90.00
_cell.angle_beta   90.00
_cell.angle_gamma   90.00
#
_symmetry.space_group_name_H-M   'P 1'
#
loop_
_entity.id
_entity.type
_entity.pdbx_description
1 polymer ?
#
loop_
_entity_poly.entity_id
_entity_poly.type
_entity_poly.pdbx_seq_one_letter_code
_entity_poly.pdbx_strand_id
1 'polypeptide(L)'
;MTDARATEKSAEEYAQEWVKQLIRREMGAREISYKELCERLSVLNVDINEHALRNKVARGTFSAAFFVYLLEAMEVKAVYPDYISQELYRHKLKERGIEPLGKPRADQAYLDEDEMRHIVQETTKDFLKSEFGPLLGKK
;
A
#
# COMPACT_ATOMS: atom_id res chain seq x y z
N MET A 1 -13.89 43.22 -4.02
CA MET A 1 -13.26 42.60 -2.83
C MET A 1 -13.36 41.10 -3.04
N THR A 2 -12.33 40.53 -3.66
CA THR A 2 -12.32 39.16 -4.15
C THR A 2 -12.00 38.22 -2.99
N ASP A 3 -12.92 37.30 -2.74
CA ASP A 3 -12.84 36.28 -1.70
C ASP A 3 -11.66 35.35 -1.99
N ALA A 4 -10.56 35.53 -1.26
CA ALA A 4 -9.36 34.70 -1.34
C ALA A 4 -9.29 33.79 -0.11
N ARG A 5 -10.34 33.00 0.15
CA ARG A 5 -10.17 31.77 0.90
C ARG A 5 -9.40 30.81 0.01
N ALA A 6 -8.08 30.74 0.19
CA ALA A 6 -7.30 29.62 -0.27
C ALA A 6 -8.03 28.35 0.20
N THR A 7 -8.54 27.56 -0.74
CA THR A 7 -9.26 26.33 -0.45
C THR A 7 -8.31 25.41 0.31
N GLU A 8 -8.52 25.27 1.62
CA GLU A 8 -7.68 24.45 2.47
C GLU A 8 -7.76 23.00 1.99
N LYS A 9 -6.60 22.39 1.77
CA LYS A 9 -6.50 21.02 1.28
C LYS A 9 -7.12 20.07 2.31
N SER A 10 -8.07 19.25 1.88
CA SER A 10 -8.73 18.24 2.72
C SER A 10 -7.78 17.13 3.15
N ALA A 11 -8.10 16.44 4.25
CA ALA A 11 -7.32 15.30 4.73
C ALA A 11 -7.16 14.19 3.67
N GLU A 12 -8.19 13.99 2.85
CA GLU A 12 -8.15 13.04 1.75
C GLU A 12 -7.11 13.43 0.70
N GLU A 13 -7.07 14.70 0.30
CA GLU A 13 -6.10 15.17 -0.69
C GLU A 13 -4.64 15.04 -0.19
N TYR A 14 -4.40 15.18 1.12
CA TYR A 14 -3.08 14.90 1.71
C TYR A 14 -2.73 13.42 1.62
N ALA A 15 -3.66 12.53 1.97
CA ALA A 15 -3.48 11.09 1.86
C ALA A 15 -3.24 10.66 0.40
N GLN A 16 -4.03 11.17 -0.55
CA GLN A 16 -3.85 10.91 -1.98
C GLN A 16 -2.45 11.33 -2.47
N GLU A 17 -1.95 12.49 -2.03
CA GLU A 17 -0.61 12.96 -2.42
C GLU A 17 0.49 12.07 -1.84
N TRP A 18 0.36 11.67 -0.57
CA TRP A 18 1.30 10.75 0.05
C TRP A 18 1.34 9.41 -0.68
N VAL A 19 0.18 8.84 -1.02
CA VAL A 19 0.10 7.57 -1.79
C VAL A 19 0.75 7.72 -3.17
N LYS A 20 0.51 8.82 -3.89
CA LYS A 20 1.14 9.10 -5.19
C LYS A 20 2.66 9.11 -5.08
N GLN A 21 3.19 9.81 -4.08
CA GLN A 21 4.63 9.93 -3.86
C GLN A 21 5.25 8.60 -3.42
N LEU A 22 4.58 7.85 -2.54
CA LEU A 22 5.00 6.52 -2.15
C LEU A 22 5.18 5.62 -3.38
N ILE A 23 4.15 5.46 -4.22
CA ILE A 23 4.24 4.57 -5.38
C ILE A 23 5.36 5.00 -6.32
N ARG A 24 5.48 6.30 -6.62
CA ARG A 24 6.55 6.82 -7.48
C ARG A 24 7.95 6.60 -6.89
N ARG A 25 8.10 6.76 -5.57
CA ARG A 25 9.35 6.49 -4.86
C ARG A 25 9.71 5.01 -4.96
N GLU A 26 8.77 4.11 -4.67
CA GLU A 26 9.03 2.67 -4.71
C GLU A 26 9.36 2.19 -6.14
N MET A 27 8.69 2.74 -7.15
CA MET A 27 9.04 2.52 -8.56
C MET A 27 10.46 3.00 -8.88
N GLY A 28 10.82 4.22 -8.45
CA GLY A 28 12.14 4.79 -8.66
C GLY A 28 13.26 4.03 -7.94
N ALA A 29 13.01 3.58 -6.70
CA ALA A 29 13.95 2.80 -5.91
C ALA A 29 14.25 1.42 -6.51
N ARG A 30 13.37 0.91 -7.37
CA ARG A 30 13.49 -0.39 -8.06
C ARG A 30 13.76 -0.26 -9.55
N GLU A 31 13.90 0.97 -10.04
CA GLU A 31 14.16 1.28 -11.45
C GLU A 31 13.10 0.69 -12.42
N ILE A 32 11.85 0.55 -11.97
CA ILE A 32 10.78 -0.02 -12.80
C ILE A 32 9.95 1.08 -13.49
N SER A 33 9.55 0.80 -14.73
CA SER A 33 8.65 1.67 -15.50
C SER A 33 7.17 1.31 -15.25
N TYR A 34 6.23 2.16 -15.69
CA TYR A 34 4.81 1.80 -15.66
C TYR A 34 4.49 0.60 -16.55
N LYS A 35 5.19 0.46 -17.69
CA LYS A 35 5.07 -0.70 -18.57
C LYS A 35 5.46 -1.99 -17.84
N GLU A 36 6.61 -1.98 -17.19
CA GLU A 36 7.10 -3.09 -16.38
C GLU A 36 6.14 -3.40 -15.21
N LEU A 37 5.61 -2.37 -14.56
CA LEU A 37 4.61 -2.56 -13.49
C LEU A 37 3.32 -3.19 -14.01
N CYS A 38 2.85 -2.85 -15.22
CA CYS A 38 1.72 -3.52 -15.86
C CYS A 38 2.01 -5.01 -16.11
N GLU A 39 3.20 -5.35 -16.60
CA GLU A 39 3.61 -6.75 -16.84
C GLU A 39 3.69 -7.55 -15.54
N ARG A 40 4.17 -6.94 -14.45
CA ARG A 40 4.18 -7.57 -13.11
C ARG A 40 2.77 -7.75 -12.56
N LEU A 41 1.89 -6.77 -12.75
CA LEU A 41 0.49 -6.86 -12.34
C LEU A 41 -0.27 -7.95 -13.11
N SER A 42 0.05 -8.20 -14.39
CA SER A 42 -0.58 -9.28 -15.14
C SER A 42 -0.19 -10.67 -14.62
N VAL A 43 1.00 -10.85 -14.03
CA VAL A 43 1.37 -12.09 -13.32
C VAL A 43 0.46 -12.35 -12.11
N LEU A 44 -0.13 -11.29 -11.55
CA LEU A 44 -1.12 -11.37 -10.47
C LEU A 44 -2.57 -11.40 -10.98
N ASN A 45 -2.80 -11.69 -12.26
CA ASN A 45 -4.11 -11.63 -12.92
C ASN A 45 -4.78 -10.24 -12.85
N VAL A 46 -3.98 -9.17 -12.81
CA VAL A 46 -4.44 -7.78 -12.83
C VAL A 46 -4.10 -7.15 -14.17
N ASP A 47 -4.96 -7.36 -15.16
CA ASP A 47 -4.79 -6.80 -16.50
C ASP A 47 -5.14 -5.31 -16.53
N ILE A 48 -4.12 -4.47 -16.67
CA ILE A 48 -4.27 -3.01 -16.80
C ILE A 48 -3.22 -2.47 -17.76
N ASN A 49 -3.62 -1.57 -18.67
CA ASN A 49 -2.67 -0.90 -19.55
C ASN A 49 -1.97 0.29 -18.87
N GLU A 50 -0.84 0.72 -19.43
CA GLU A 50 0.01 1.78 -18.86
C GLU A 50 -0.75 3.10 -18.64
N HIS A 51 -1.59 3.50 -19.60
CA HIS A 51 -2.32 4.76 -19.51
C HIS A 51 -3.35 4.73 -18.35
N ALA A 52 -4.09 3.63 -18.23
CA ALA A 52 -5.04 3.42 -17.13
C ALA A 52 -4.32 3.36 -15.78
N LEU A 53 -3.19 2.64 -15.70
CA LEU A 53 -2.39 2.53 -14.49
C LEU A 53 -1.86 3.90 -14.04
N ARG A 54 -1.25 4.66 -14.97
CA ARG A 54 -0.74 6.01 -14.70
C ARG A 54 -1.82 6.94 -14.17
N ASN A 55 -3.02 6.90 -14.76
CA ASN A 55 -4.15 7.71 -14.31
C ASN A 55 -4.65 7.30 -12.92
N LYS A 56 -4.67 6.00 -12.63
CA LYS A 56 -5.08 5.47 -11.33
C LYS A 56 -4.10 5.87 -10.23
N VAL A 57 -2.80 5.76 -10.50
CA VAL A 57 -1.75 6.26 -9.60
C VAL A 57 -1.85 7.78 -9.43
N ALA A 58 -2.00 8.54 -10.52
CA ALA A 58 -2.07 10.00 -10.47
C ALA A 58 -3.27 10.55 -9.68
N ARG A 59 -4.41 9.81 -9.65
CA ARG A 59 -5.56 10.16 -8.80
C ARG A 59 -5.32 9.84 -7.34
N GLY A 60 -4.59 8.76 -7.04
CA GLY A 60 -4.32 8.33 -5.66
C GLY A 60 -5.56 7.75 -4.97
N THR A 61 -6.61 7.45 -5.72
CA THR A 61 -7.85 6.84 -5.24
C THR A 61 -8.01 5.47 -5.88
N PHE A 62 -7.71 4.42 -5.13
CA PHE A 62 -7.91 3.03 -5.55
C PHE A 62 -8.30 2.17 -4.34
N SER A 63 -8.90 1.01 -4.62
CA SER A 63 -9.27 0.06 -3.58
C SER A 63 -8.03 -0.41 -2.81
N ALA A 64 -8.23 -0.79 -1.55
CA ALA A 64 -7.18 -1.38 -0.72
C ALA A 64 -6.58 -2.64 -1.40
N ALA A 65 -7.39 -3.47 -2.03
CA ALA A 65 -6.92 -4.64 -2.79
C ALA A 65 -5.96 -4.24 -3.92
N PHE A 66 -6.27 -3.19 -4.68
CA PHE A 66 -5.38 -2.73 -5.75
C PHE A 66 -4.09 -2.13 -5.19
N PHE A 67 -4.15 -1.45 -4.04
CA PHE A 67 -2.94 -0.99 -3.36
C PHE A 67 -2.03 -2.15 -3.01
N VAL A 68 -2.57 -3.23 -2.44
CA VAL A 68 -1.83 -4.45 -2.14
C VAL A 68 -1.21 -5.04 -3.41
N TYR A 69 -1.95 -5.12 -4.53
CA TYR A 69 -1.38 -5.59 -5.80
C TYR A 69 -0.21 -4.73 -6.29
N LEU A 70 -0.25 -3.41 -6.12
CA LEU A 70 0.87 -2.53 -6.45
C LEU A 70 2.09 -2.82 -5.57
N LEU A 71 1.88 -3.00 -4.26
CA LEU A 71 2.96 -3.33 -3.34
C LEU A 71 3.57 -4.69 -3.67
N GLU A 72 2.74 -5.71 -3.92
CA GLU A 72 3.18 -7.07 -4.25
C GLU A 72 3.93 -7.11 -5.59
N ALA A 73 3.40 -6.48 -6.64
CA ALA A 73 4.04 -6.40 -7.95
C ALA A 73 5.40 -5.68 -7.90
N MET A 74 5.58 -4.78 -6.93
CA MET A 74 6.84 -4.11 -6.64
C MET A 74 7.66 -4.80 -5.55
N GLU A 75 7.23 -5.92 -4.98
CA GLU A 75 7.93 -6.60 -3.87
C GLU A 75 8.18 -5.66 -2.66
N VAL A 76 7.21 -4.81 -2.34
CA VAL A 76 7.23 -3.92 -1.17
C VAL A 76 6.67 -4.66 0.03
N LYS A 77 7.55 -5.09 0.94
CA LYS A 77 7.16 -5.88 2.13
C LYS A 77 6.50 -5.06 3.23
N ALA A 78 6.82 -3.78 3.32
CA ALA A 78 6.32 -2.92 4.39
C ALA A 78 6.20 -1.47 3.92
N VAL A 79 5.16 -0.81 4.40
CA VAL A 79 4.93 0.61 4.21
C VAL A 79 4.63 1.22 5.57
N TYR A 80 5.29 2.33 5.89
CA TYR A 80 5.07 3.07 7.13
C TYR A 80 4.25 4.33 6.80
N PRO A 81 2.93 4.35 7.07
CA PRO A 81 2.11 5.52 6.81
C PRO A 81 2.46 6.64 7.79
N ASP A 82 3.22 7.61 7.28
CA ASP A 82 3.57 8.86 7.97
C ASP A 82 3.14 10.07 7.14
N TYR A 83 1.92 9.99 6.57
CA TYR A 83 1.34 11.12 5.83
C TYR A 83 0.99 12.30 6.76
N ILE A 84 0.87 12.02 8.05
CA ILE A 84 0.91 12.97 9.17
C ILE A 84 1.96 12.44 10.13
N SER A 85 2.88 13.30 10.58
CA SER A 85 3.84 12.97 11.63
C SER A 85 3.13 12.30 12.81
N GLN A 86 3.50 11.05 13.10
CA GLN A 86 2.92 10.30 14.20
C GLN A 86 3.09 11.02 15.55
N GLU A 87 4.17 11.77 15.73
CA GLU A 87 4.38 12.60 16.92
C GLU A 87 3.35 13.72 17.02
N LEU A 88 3.12 14.45 15.93
CA LEU A 88 2.13 15.52 15.88
C LEU A 88 0.70 14.99 16.08
N TYR A 89 0.38 13.84 15.49
CA TYR A 89 -0.91 13.18 15.69
C TYR A 89 -1.11 12.79 17.16
N ARG A 90 -0.10 12.19 17.80
CA ARG A 90 -0.14 11.84 19.23
C ARG A 90 -0.33 13.05 20.12
N HIS A 91 0.30 14.18 19.79
CA HIS A 91 0.07 15.44 20.50
C HIS A 91 -1.40 15.87 20.40
N LYS A 92 -1.98 15.84 19.19
CA LYS A 92 -3.39 16.18 18.95
C LYS A 92 -4.37 15.25 19.67
N LEU A 93 -4.04 13.98 19.83
CA LEU A 93 -4.85 13.05 20.64
C LEU A 93 -4.88 13.47 22.11
N LYS A 94 -3.71 13.77 22.69
CA LYS A 94 -3.59 14.21 24.09
C LYS A 94 -4.33 15.51 24.36
N GLU A 95 -4.27 16.49 23.45
CA GLU A 95 -5.06 17.72 23.52
C GLU A 95 -6.57 17.47 23.63
N ARG A 96 -7.04 16.35 23.05
CA ARG A 96 -8.45 15.93 23.08
C ARG A 96 -8.78 14.97 24.23
N GLY A 97 -7.85 14.73 25.16
CA GLY A 97 -8.01 13.78 26.25
C GLY A 97 -8.05 12.31 25.80
N ILE A 98 -7.57 12.03 24.58
CA ILE A 98 -7.47 10.66 24.04
C ILE A 98 -6.06 10.15 24.31
N GLU A 99 -5.95 9.06 25.08
CA GLU A 99 -4.64 8.43 25.33
C GLU A 99 -4.12 7.78 24.04
N PRO A 100 -2.89 8.11 23.59
CA PRO A 100 -2.32 7.47 22.43
C PRO A 100 -2.12 5.97 22.63
N LEU A 101 -2.27 5.21 21.54
CA LEU A 101 -1.97 3.78 21.56
C LEU A 101 -0.49 3.54 21.92
N GLY A 102 -0.27 2.65 22.89
CA GLY A 102 1.07 2.17 23.27
C GLY A 102 1.74 1.37 22.16
N LYS A 103 2.99 0.96 22.39
CA LYS A 103 3.63 -0.03 21.49
C LYS A 103 2.77 -1.31 21.48
N PRO A 104 2.62 -1.99 20.33
CA PRO A 104 2.10 -3.36 20.33
C PRO A 104 2.80 -4.17 21.41
N ARG A 105 2.08 -5.07 22.09
CA ARG A 105 2.74 -5.92 23.08
C ARG A 105 3.86 -6.70 22.39
N ALA A 106 5.01 -6.85 23.01
CA ALA A 106 6.20 -7.41 22.37
C ALA A 106 6.00 -8.86 21.89
N ASP A 107 5.09 -9.59 22.53
CA ASP A 107 4.59 -10.93 22.20
C ASP A 107 3.54 -10.95 21.07
N GLN A 108 3.03 -9.79 20.65
CA GLN A 108 2.05 -9.62 19.56
C GLN A 108 2.58 -8.71 18.44
N ALA A 109 3.89 -8.41 18.45
CA ALA A 109 4.42 -7.24 17.76
C ALA A 109 4.31 -7.32 16.24
N TYR A 110 4.36 -8.51 15.67
CA TYR A 110 4.10 -8.78 14.27
C TYR A 110 3.60 -10.22 14.21
N LEU A 111 2.66 -10.53 13.31
CA LEU A 111 2.47 -11.92 12.91
C LEU A 111 3.85 -12.45 12.56
N ASP A 112 4.30 -13.50 13.23
CA ASP A 112 5.60 -14.07 12.90
C ASP A 112 5.59 -14.55 11.44
N GLU A 113 6.76 -14.83 10.87
CA GLU A 113 6.80 -15.25 9.46
C GLU A 113 5.94 -16.50 9.20
N ASP A 114 5.76 -17.37 10.20
CA ASP A 114 4.97 -18.59 10.08
C ASP A 114 3.46 -18.30 10.12
N GLU A 115 3.01 -17.40 10.99
CA GLU A 115 1.63 -16.92 11.04
C GLU A 115 1.25 -16.17 9.75
N MET A 116 2.15 -15.31 9.23
CA MET A 116 1.94 -14.66 7.94
C MET A 116 1.91 -15.68 6.79
N ARG A 117 2.85 -16.65 6.79
CA ARG A 117 2.85 -17.75 5.82
C ARG A 117 1.53 -18.52 5.87
N HIS A 118 1.01 -18.80 7.06
CA HIS A 118 -0.25 -19.50 7.24
C HIS A 118 -1.43 -18.69 6.68
N ILE A 119 -1.54 -17.41 7.01
CA ILE A 119 -2.59 -16.53 6.47
C ILE A 119 -2.52 -16.48 4.94
N VAL A 120 -1.33 -16.33 4.37
CA VAL A 120 -1.17 -16.33 2.90
C VAL A 120 -1.61 -17.67 2.32
N GLN A 121 -1.15 -18.79 2.89
CA GLN A 121 -1.51 -20.14 2.44
C GLN A 121 -3.01 -20.40 2.53
N GLU A 122 -3.70 -19.89 3.55
CA GLU A 122 -5.15 -20.04 3.68
C GLU A 122 -5.91 -19.12 2.73
N THR A 123 -5.59 -17.83 2.72
CA THR A 123 -6.32 -16.82 1.94
C THR A 123 -6.11 -16.93 0.45
N THR A 124 -4.94 -17.43 0.02
CA THR A 124 -4.58 -17.57 -1.39
C THR A 124 -4.43 -19.02 -1.84
N LYS A 125 -4.90 -19.99 -1.04
CA LYS A 125 -4.72 -21.43 -1.32
C LYS A 125 -5.08 -21.83 -2.74
N ASP A 126 -6.25 -21.40 -3.20
CA ASP A 126 -6.77 -21.73 -4.52
C ASP A 126 -6.01 -21.00 -5.63
N PHE A 127 -5.65 -19.73 -5.41
CA PHE A 127 -4.83 -18.92 -6.31
C PHE A 127 -3.42 -19.49 -6.47
N LEU A 128 -2.75 -19.81 -5.35
CA LEU A 128 -1.42 -20.42 -5.35
C LEU A 128 -1.45 -21.78 -6.05
N LYS A 129 -2.50 -22.56 -5.84
CA LYS A 129 -2.66 -23.86 -6.50
C LYS A 129 -2.92 -23.72 -8.00
N SER A 130 -3.75 -22.76 -8.43
CA SER A 130 -4.08 -22.56 -9.84
C SER A 130 -2.91 -21.99 -10.63
N GLU A 131 -2.24 -20.95 -10.12
CA GLU A 131 -1.20 -20.22 -10.85
C GLU A 131 0.21 -20.79 -10.61
N PHE A 132 0.52 -21.17 -9.36
CA PHE A 132 1.87 -21.56 -8.95
C PHE A 132 2.01 -23.06 -8.61
N GLY A 133 0.92 -23.82 -8.63
CA GLY A 133 0.91 -25.26 -8.35
C GLY A 133 1.93 -26.07 -9.16
N PRO A 134 2.07 -25.84 -10.48
CA PRO A 134 3.09 -26.49 -11.30
C PRO A 134 4.54 -26.17 -10.90
N LEU A 135 4.79 -25.00 -10.31
CA LEU A 135 6.10 -24.59 -9.80
C LEU A 135 6.41 -25.21 -8.43
N LEU A 136 5.38 -25.41 -7.60
CA LEU A 136 5.50 -26.00 -6.27
C LEU A 136 5.59 -27.54 -6.28
N GLY A 137 5.24 -28.19 -7.39
CA GLY A 137 5.24 -29.65 -7.54
C GLY A 137 6.56 -30.28 -8.03
N LYS A 138 7.62 -29.50 -8.27
CA LYS A 138 8.94 -30.02 -8.64
C LYS A 138 9.87 -30.05 -7.42
N LYS A 139 9.85 -31.16 -6.69
CA LYS A 139 10.95 -31.59 -5.81
C LYS A 139 11.46 -32.94 -6.28
#